data_AF-A0A8S3II69-F1
#
_entry.id   AF-A0A8S3II69-F1
#
_cell.length_a   1.000
_cell.length_b   1.000
_cell.length_c   1.000
_cell.angle_alpha   90.00
_cell.angle_beta   90.00
_cell.angle_gamma   90.00
#
_symmetry.space_group_name_H-M   'P 1'
#
loop_
_entity.id
_entity.type
_entity.pdbx_description
1 polymer ?
#
loop_
_entity_poly.entity_id
_entity_poly.type
_entity_poly.pdbx_seq_one_letter_code
_entity_poly.pdbx_strand_id
1 'polypeptide(L)' 'WYRHCGFIPYTQDVDVGLFAEEYNENIRKSFLGNPIVYLWGALGLVNDSLEFRLFTGHYTFDLFWSYRENDHRWCGYQ' A
#
# COMPACT_ATOMS: atom_id res chain seq x y z
N TRP A 1 -5.15 14.40 2.11
CA TRP A 1 -4.39 15.43 1.39
C TRP A 1 -5.26 16.60 0.87
N TYR A 2 -6.14 16.40 -0.12
CA TYR A 2 -6.90 17.49 -0.79
C TYR A 2 -7.56 18.55 0.12
N ARG A 3 -8.15 18.15 1.25
CA ARG A 3 -8.91 19.06 2.13
C ARG A 3 -8.04 20.15 2.78
N HIS A 4 -6.85 19.80 3.26
CA HIS A 4 -6.03 20.69 4.10
C HIS A 4 -4.53 20.35 4.10
N CYS A 5 -4.05 19.61 3.10
CA CYS A 5 -2.65 19.19 2.97
C CYS A 5 -2.08 18.49 4.21
N GLY A 6 -2.92 17.69 4.90
CA GLY A 6 -2.50 16.96 6.09
C GLY A 6 -3.32 15.70 6.34
N PHE A 7 -2.97 15.02 7.42
CA PHE A 7 -3.75 13.91 7.96
C PHE A 7 -5.09 14.42 8.49
N ILE A 8 -6.14 13.65 8.25
CA ILE A 8 -7.46 13.96 8.80
C ILE A 8 -7.40 13.59 10.30
N PRO A 9 -7.75 14.51 11.21
CA PRO A 9 -7.86 14.15 12.62
C PRO A 9 -8.80 12.96 12.78
N TYR A 10 -8.44 12.01 13.66
CA TYR A 10 -9.22 10.80 13.97
C TYR A 10 -9.21 9.66 12.93
N THR A 11 -8.37 9.71 11.89
CA THR A 11 -8.01 8.51 11.12
C THR A 11 -6.83 7.79 11.79
N GLN A 12 -6.71 6.48 11.58
CA GLN A 12 -5.70 5.64 12.24
C GLN A 12 -4.61 5.13 11.28
N ASP A 13 -4.87 5.26 9.99
CA ASP A 13 -4.09 4.69 8.90
C ASP A 13 -3.94 5.68 7.73
N VAL A 14 -3.10 5.26 6.78
CA VAL A 14 -2.83 5.95 5.53
C VAL A 14 -2.86 4.95 4.39
N ASP A 15 -3.77 5.17 3.44
CA ASP A 15 -3.86 4.35 2.22
C ASP A 15 -3.08 5.01 1.07
N VAL A 16 -2.28 4.21 0.36
CA VAL A 16 -1.54 4.64 -0.83
C VAL A 16 -1.82 3.69 -1.99
N GLY A 17 -2.33 4.26 -3.09
CA GLY A 17 -2.51 3.55 -4.35
C GLY A 17 -1.24 3.57 -5.20
N LEU A 18 -0.88 2.41 -5.74
CA LEU A 18 0.26 2.20 -6.64
C LEU A 18 -0.20 1.50 -7.92
N PHE A 19 0.61 1.56 -8.98
CA PHE A 19 0.35 0.83 -10.21
C PHE A 19 1.02 -0.55 -10.17
N ALA A 20 0.27 -1.61 -10.44
CA ALA A 20 0.76 -2.99 -10.50
C ALA A 20 1.89 -3.16 -11.52
N GLU A 21 1.84 -2.40 -12.62
CA GLU A 21 2.88 -2.43 -13.66
C GLU A 21 4.24 -1.89 -13.17
N GLU A 22 4.25 -1.14 -12.07
CA GLU A 22 5.46 -0.59 -11.44
C GLU A 22 5.93 -1.45 -10.25
N TYR A 23 5.24 -2.55 -9.97
CA TYR A 23 5.63 -3.45 -8.88
C TYR A 23 7.03 -4.03 -9.11
N ASN A 24 7.83 -4.00 -8.06
CA ASN A 24 9.16 -4.57 -8.03
C ASN A 24 9.35 -5.31 -6.70
N GLU A 25 9.87 -6.53 -6.72
CA GLU A 25 10.13 -7.32 -5.51
C GLU A 25 11.06 -6.61 -4.50
N ASN A 26 11.89 -5.68 -4.97
CA ASN A 26 12.74 -4.86 -4.11
C ASN A 26 11.93 -3.97 -3.16
N ILE A 27 10.70 -3.56 -3.53
CA ILE A 27 9.81 -2.80 -2.64
C ILE A 27 9.57 -3.61 -1.36
N ARG A 28 9.24 -4.89 -1.50
CA ARG A 28 9.05 -5.79 -0.35
C ARG A 28 10.31 -5.88 0.50
N LYS A 29 11.48 -6.01 -0.14
CA LYS A 29 12.79 -6.09 0.54
C LYS A 29 13.12 -4.81 1.29
N SER A 30 12.75 -3.63 0.77
CA SER A 30 13.00 -2.34 1.40
C SER A 30 12.25 -2.15 2.73
N PHE A 31 11.14 -2.87 2.92
CA PHE A 31 10.35 -2.83 4.16
C PHE A 31 10.64 -4.02 5.09
N LEU A 32 11.31 -5.07 4.62
CA LEU A 32 11.66 -6.21 5.46
C LEU A 32 12.82 -5.83 6.40
N GLY A 33 12.56 -5.78 7.71
CA GLY A 33 13.56 -5.42 8.72
C GLY A 33 13.93 -3.94 8.76
N ASN A 34 13.13 -3.07 8.12
CA ASN A 34 13.33 -1.63 8.17
C ASN A 34 12.94 -1.07 9.56
N PRO A 35 13.81 -0.31 10.25
CA PRO A 35 13.58 0.11 11.62
C PRO A 35 12.58 1.26 11.78
N ILE A 36 12.19 1.92 10.68
CA ILE A 36 11.29 3.08 10.68
C ILE A 36 9.88 2.66 10.28
N VAL A 37 9.78 1.88 9.20
CA VAL A 37 8.51 1.40 8.66
C VAL A 37 8.73 0.00 8.12
N TYR A 38 8.16 -1.00 8.79
CA TYR A 38 8.38 -2.40 8.43
C TYR A 38 7.13 -3.04 7.83
N LEU A 39 7.36 -4.04 6.99
CA LEU A 39 6.30 -4.88 6.46
C LEU A 39 5.68 -5.72 7.58
N TRP A 40 4.45 -5.39 7.94
CA TRP A 40 3.65 -6.15 8.91
C TRP A 40 3.03 -7.38 8.27
N GLY A 41 2.49 -7.23 7.06
CA GLY A 41 1.82 -8.30 6.34
C GLY A 41 1.76 -8.03 4.85
N ALA A 42 1.60 -9.12 4.08
CA ALA A 42 1.32 -9.07 2.67
C ALA A 42 0.14 -10.00 2.39
N LEU A 43 -0.79 -9.53 1.58
CA LEU A 43 -2.00 -10.24 1.23
C LEU A 43 -2.18 -10.26 -0.30
N GLY A 44 -3.01 -11.17 -0.78
CA GLY A 44 -3.37 -11.27 -2.20
C GLY A 44 -2.23 -11.77 -3.09
N LEU A 45 -2.42 -11.60 -4.41
CA LEU A 45 -1.48 -12.02 -5.44
C LEU A 45 -0.96 -10.84 -6.24
N VAL A 46 0.30 -10.90 -6.66
CA VAL A 46 0.97 -9.84 -7.43
C VAL A 46 0.18 -9.42 -8.69
N ASN A 47 -0.54 -10.35 -9.33
CA ASN A 47 -1.24 -10.12 -10.59
C ASN A 47 -2.77 -9.94 -10.44
N ASP A 48 -3.27 -9.68 -9.24
CA ASP A 48 -4.72 -9.65 -8.97
C ASP A 48 -5.11 -8.67 -7.87
N SER A 49 -4.49 -8.79 -6.69
CA SER A 49 -5.03 -8.16 -5.50
C SER A 49 -3.99 -7.68 -4.50
N LEU A 50 -2.69 -7.62 -4.84
CA LEU A 50 -1.61 -7.40 -3.88
C LEU A 50 -1.84 -6.21 -2.93
N GLU A 51 -1.67 -6.46 -1.63
CA GLU A 51 -1.70 -5.45 -0.58
C GLU A 51 -0.50 -5.65 0.37
N PHE A 52 0.23 -4.58 0.68
CA PHE A 52 1.21 -4.57 1.77
C PHE A 52 0.71 -3.71 2.92
N ARG A 53 0.69 -4.30 4.11
CA ARG A 53 0.47 -3.57 5.37
C ARG A 53 1.81 -3.25 5.98
N LEU A 54 2.08 -1.96 6.17
CA LEU A 54 3.29 -1.47 6.81
C LEU A 54 2.95 -0.87 8.18
N PHE A 55 3.92 -0.91 9.09
CA PHE A 55 3.74 -0.38 10.43
C PHE A 55 4.98 0.41 10.89
N THR A 56 4.74 1.51 11.58
CA THR A 56 5.79 2.42 12.09
C THR A 56 6.00 2.33 13.61
N GLY A 57 5.23 1.49 14.31
CA GLY A 57 5.14 1.54 15.78
C GLY A 57 3.90 2.27 16.29
N HIS A 58 3.38 3.21 15.51
CA HIS A 58 2.27 4.08 15.90
C HIS A 58 1.15 4.14 14.87
N TYR A 59 1.50 4.08 13.58
CA TYR A 59 0.56 4.18 12.46
C TYR A 59 0.74 3.02 11.49
N THR A 60 -0.38 2.61 10.88
CA THR A 60 -0.42 1.67 9.77
C THR A 60 -0.46 2.40 8.43
N PHE A 61 0.18 1.81 7.43
CA PHE A 61 0.15 2.27 6.05
C PHE A 61 -0.19 1.10 5.15
N ASP A 62 -1.24 1.23 4.36
CA ASP A 62 -1.66 0.17 3.46
C ASP A 62 -1.34 0.59 2.02
N LEU A 63 -0.53 -0.24 1.36
CA LEU A 63 -0.16 -0.07 -0.05
C LEU A 63 -1.04 -0.99 -0.89
N PHE A 64 -1.86 -0.39 -1.74
CA PHE A 64 -2.77 -1.09 -2.65
C PHE A 64 -2.28 -0.99 -4.08
N TRP A 65 -2.13 -2.14 -4.75
CA TRP A 65 -1.81 -2.16 -6.16
C TRP A 65 -3.07 -2.15 -7.01
N SER A 66 -3.12 -1.21 -7.95
CA SER A 66 -4.17 -1.10 -8.94
C SER A 66 -3.71 -1.69 -10.27
N TYR A 67 -4.60 -2.48 -10.88
CA TYR A 67 -4.39 -3.25 -12.09
C TYR A 67 -5.09 -2.55 -13.25
N ARG A 68 -4.42 -2.50 -14.40
CA ARG A 68 -5.03 -1.94 -15.60
C ARG A 68 -5.88 -2.99 -16.29
N GLU A 69 -7.12 -2.63 -16.59
CA GLU A 69 -8.01 -3.39 -17.45
C GLU A 69 -8.58 -2.45 -18.51
N ASN A 70 -8.17 -2.64 -19.76
CA ASN A 70 -8.53 -1.77 -20.87
C ASN A 70 -8.26 -0.27 -20.57
N ASP A 71 -9.32 0.50 -20.40
CA ASP A 71 -9.35 1.95 -20.18
C ASP A 71 -9.52 2.38 -18.72
N HIS A 72 -9.68 1.42 -17.81
CA HIS A 72 -9.84 1.69 -16.38
C HIS A 72 -8.82 0.94 -15.54
N ARG A 73 -8.83 1.26 -14.25
CA ARG A 73 -8.01 0.58 -13.25
C ARG A 73 -8.91 0.07 -12.13
N TRP A 74 -8.56 -1.08 -11.61
CA TRP A 74 -9.27 -1.71 -10.50
C TRP A 74 -8.27 -2.16 -9.43
N CYS A 75 -8.75 -2.24 -8.19
CA CYS A 75 -8.01 -2.81 -7.08
C CYS A 75 -8.77 -4.06 -6.65
N GLY A 76 -8.11 -5.22 -6.60
CA GLY A 76 -8.73 -6.45 -6.16
C GLY A 76 -9.14 -6.37 -4.68
N TYR A 77 -10.22 -7.07 -4.33
CA TYR A 77 -10.65 -7.25 -2.95
C TYR A 77 -10.16 -8.61 -2.44
N GLN A 78 -9.77 -8.69 -1.17
CA GLN A 78 -9.20 -9.88 -0.53
C GLN A 78 -10.10 -10.42 0.59
#